data_AF-A0A314YKM5-F1
#
_entry.id   AF-A0A314YKM5-F1
#
_cell.length_a   1.000
_cell.length_b   1.000
_cell.length_c   1.000
_cell.angle_alpha   90.00
_cell.angle_beta   90.00
_cell.angle_gamma   90.00
#
_symmetry.space_group_name_H-M   'P 1'
#
loop_
_entity.id
_entity.type
_entity.pdbx_description
1 polymer ?
#
loop_
_entity_poly.entity_id
_entity_poly.type
_entity_poly.pdbx_seq_one_letter_code
_entity_poly.pdbx_strand_id
1 'polypeptide(L)'
;MDVIDKCFSRPTVEDILSALEKEVTTTDANRAGDEQLASTIRSLKKASPMSLKICLRSIREGRVQAMDECLVPEYRISCHVMRGQISKDFREGCRAILWDKDKKPKWKPSSLDLITEHMVDHYFSRLDGDEELKLPQRCNLNVFANAKL
;
A
#
# COMPACT_ATOMS: atom_id res chain seq x y z
N MET A 1 1.80 19.19 -15.17
CA MET A 1 2.01 18.16 -14.15
C MET A 1 0.97 17.10 -14.41
N ASP A 2 1.37 15.84 -14.50
CA ASP A 2 0.45 14.72 -14.72
C ASP A 2 -0.59 14.68 -13.59
N VAL A 3 -1.85 14.33 -13.90
CA VAL A 3 -2.92 14.15 -12.89
C VAL A 3 -2.51 13.10 -11.86
N ILE A 4 -1.78 12.07 -12.30
CA ILE A 4 -1.23 11.02 -11.43
C ILE A 4 -0.28 11.65 -10.41
N ASP A 5 0.73 12.40 -10.87
CA ASP A 5 1.70 13.04 -9.98
C ASP A 5 1.03 14.01 -9.00
N LYS A 6 0.07 14.80 -9.49
CA LYS A 6 -0.67 15.78 -8.68
C LYS A 6 -1.47 15.12 -7.56
N CYS A 7 -2.09 13.97 -7.82
CA CYS A 7 -2.96 13.28 -6.88
C CYS A 7 -2.19 12.33 -5.96
N PHE A 8 -1.25 11.55 -6.47
CA PHE A 8 -0.52 10.54 -5.70
C PHE A 8 0.70 11.08 -4.94
N SER A 9 1.10 12.34 -5.17
CA SER A 9 2.12 13.03 -4.35
C SER A 9 1.63 13.45 -2.97
N ARG A 10 0.32 13.38 -2.70
CA ARG A 10 -0.27 13.79 -1.42
C ARG A 10 0.24 12.92 -0.26
N PRO A 11 0.31 13.44 0.98
CA PRO A 11 0.95 12.77 2.11
C PRO A 11 0.08 11.72 2.82
N THR A 12 -1.20 11.57 2.52
CA THR A 12 -2.06 10.53 3.14
C THR A 12 -2.96 9.86 2.10
N VAL A 13 -3.49 8.68 2.41
CA VAL A 13 -4.44 8.00 1.50
C VAL A 13 -5.72 8.82 1.35
N GLU A 14 -6.14 9.44 2.44
CA GLU A 14 -7.26 10.36 2.55
C GLU A 14 -7.08 11.57 1.60
N ASP A 15 -5.90 12.19 1.62
CA ASP A 15 -5.59 13.30 0.73
C ASP A 15 -5.49 12.88 -0.74
N ILE A 16 -4.96 11.68 -1.02
CA ILE A 16 -4.92 11.12 -2.38
C ILE A 16 -6.35 10.94 -2.90
N LEU A 17 -7.24 10.31 -2.12
CA LEU A 17 -8.64 10.13 -2.48
C LEU A 17 -9.35 11.47 -2.68
N SER A 18 -9.17 12.43 -1.77
CA SER A 18 -9.75 13.77 -1.88
C SER A 18 -9.26 14.50 -3.13
N ALA A 19 -7.97 14.39 -3.47
CA ALA A 19 -7.42 14.98 -4.68
C ALA A 19 -8.03 14.35 -5.94
N LEU A 20 -8.08 13.01 -6.01
CA LEU A 20 -8.69 12.30 -7.15
C LEU A 20 -10.16 12.68 -7.33
N GLU A 21 -10.95 12.76 -6.25
CA GLU A 21 -12.36 13.14 -6.30
C GLU A 21 -12.56 14.57 -6.80
N LYS A 22 -11.70 15.51 -6.39
CA LYS A 22 -11.74 16.89 -6.88
C LYS A 22 -11.47 16.97 -8.38
N GLU A 23 -10.48 16.24 -8.89
CA GLU A 23 -10.18 16.21 -10.33
C GLU A 23 -11.36 15.70 -11.17
N VAL A 24 -12.15 14.74 -10.66
CA VAL A 24 -13.38 14.30 -11.33
C VAL A 24 -14.41 15.43 -11.41
N THR A 25 -14.56 16.21 -10.35
CA THR A 25 -15.58 17.28 -10.29
C THR A 25 -15.23 18.55 -11.08
N THR A 26 -13.94 18.81 -11.30
CA THR A 26 -13.47 20.03 -11.99
C THR A 26 -13.40 19.91 -13.50
N THR A 27 -13.56 18.69 -14.05
CA THR A 27 -13.37 18.43 -15.47
C THR A 27 -14.72 18.41 -16.19
N ASP A 28 -14.88 19.25 -17.23
CA ASP A 28 -16.04 19.20 -18.11
C ASP A 28 -16.18 17.80 -18.73
N ALA A 29 -17.39 17.23 -18.66
CA ALA A 29 -17.77 15.82 -18.71
C ALA A 29 -17.43 14.98 -19.98
N ASN A 30 -16.40 15.33 -20.76
CA ASN A 30 -16.13 14.74 -22.08
C ASN A 30 -14.66 14.30 -22.30
N ARG A 31 -13.90 13.99 -21.24
CA ARG A 31 -12.55 13.41 -21.39
C ARG A 31 -12.54 11.93 -21.04
N ALA A 32 -11.90 11.13 -21.90
CA ALA A 32 -11.64 9.69 -21.66
C ALA A 32 -10.88 9.39 -20.35
N GLY A 33 -10.23 10.40 -19.74
CA GLY A 33 -9.56 10.29 -18.44
C GLY A 33 -10.52 10.19 -17.25
N ASP A 34 -11.77 10.64 -17.37
CA ASP A 34 -12.71 10.71 -16.23
C ASP A 34 -13.16 9.30 -15.81
N GLU A 35 -13.35 8.39 -16.77
CA GLU A 35 -13.68 7.00 -16.47
C GLU A 35 -12.52 6.27 -15.79
N GLN A 36 -11.28 6.51 -16.24
CA GLN A 36 -10.09 5.94 -15.63
C GLN A 36 -9.93 6.42 -14.19
N LEU A 37 -10.12 7.71 -13.95
CA LEU A 37 -10.03 8.32 -12.63
C LEU A 37 -11.12 7.78 -11.68
N ALA A 38 -12.37 7.73 -12.15
CA ALA A 38 -13.48 7.14 -11.40
C ALA A 38 -13.24 5.66 -11.09
N SER A 39 -12.64 4.91 -12.02
CA SER A 39 -12.25 3.52 -11.82
C SER A 39 -11.17 3.36 -10.75
N THR A 40 -10.16 4.24 -10.75
CA THR A 40 -9.12 4.29 -9.72
C THR A 40 -9.71 4.56 -8.34
N ILE A 41 -10.60 5.56 -8.22
CA ILE A 41 -11.29 5.86 -6.95
C ILE A 41 -12.08 4.64 -6.46
N ARG A 42 -12.86 4.00 -7.34
CA ARG A 42 -13.61 2.78 -6.99
C ARG A 42 -12.68 1.65 -6.53
N SER A 43 -11.53 1.50 -7.20
CA SER A 43 -10.55 0.45 -6.88
C SER A 43 -9.93 0.69 -5.51
N LEU A 44 -9.51 1.92 -5.21
CA LEU A 44 -8.99 2.30 -3.89
C LEU A 44 -10.04 2.11 -2.79
N LYS A 45 -11.29 2.57 -3.01
CA LYS A 45 -12.38 2.40 -2.02
C LYS A 45 -12.78 0.94 -1.77
N LYS A 46 -12.51 0.04 -2.73
CA LYS A 46 -12.77 -1.39 -2.58
C LYS A 46 -11.62 -2.13 -1.87
N ALA A 47 -10.40 -1.60 -1.91
CA ALA A 47 -9.24 -2.19 -1.27
C ALA A 47 -9.33 -2.14 0.27
N SER A 48 -8.47 -2.92 0.95
CA SER A 48 -8.33 -2.83 2.40
C SER A 48 -7.79 -1.44 2.79
N PRO A 49 -8.49 -0.68 3.66
CA PRO A 49 -7.98 0.60 4.17
C PRO A 49 -6.63 0.45 4.88
N MET A 50 -6.44 -0.68 5.57
CA MET A 50 -5.20 -0.98 6.28
C MET A 50 -4.04 -1.17 5.29
N SER A 51 -4.24 -2.00 4.27
CA SER A 51 -3.23 -2.25 3.24
C SER A 51 -2.86 -0.99 2.46
N LEU A 52 -3.81 -0.08 2.21
CA LEU A 52 -3.52 1.19 1.54
C LEU A 52 -2.55 2.05 2.35
N LYS A 53 -2.77 2.21 3.66
CA LYS A 53 -1.89 3.01 4.51
C LYS A 53 -0.49 2.39 4.64
N ILE A 54 -0.42 1.07 4.84
CA ILE A 54 0.86 0.33 4.90
C ILE A 54 1.64 0.49 3.59
N CYS A 55 0.99 0.25 2.45
CA CYS A 55 1.61 0.34 1.13
C CYS A 55 2.14 1.74 0.85
N LEU A 56 1.34 2.77 1.12
CA LEU A 56 1.74 4.17 0.91
C LEU A 56 2.97 4.54 1.74
N ARG A 57 3.02 4.11 3.00
CA ARG A 57 4.18 4.31 3.87
C ARG A 57 5.41 3.57 3.33
N SER A 58 5.25 2.29 2.98
CA SER A 58 6.37 1.47 2.49
C SER A 58 6.99 2.06 1.23
N ILE A 59 6.17 2.49 0.26
CA ILE A 59 6.65 3.13 -0.98
C ILE A 59 7.48 4.39 -0.66
N ARG A 60 7.05 5.20 0.31
CA ARG A 60 7.73 6.46 0.62
C ARG A 60 9.02 6.28 1.39
N GLU A 61 9.02 5.39 2.38
CA GLU A 61 10.21 5.05 3.15
C GLU A 61 11.25 4.33 2.27
N GLY A 62 10.80 3.41 1.42
CA GLY A 62 11.65 2.65 0.51
C GLY A 62 12.25 3.47 -0.64
N ARG A 63 11.65 4.61 -1.03
CA ARG A 63 12.15 5.45 -2.14
C ARG A 63 13.58 5.96 -1.94
N VAL A 64 14.05 6.03 -0.70
CA VAL A 64 15.40 6.53 -0.36
C VAL A 64 16.34 5.41 0.13
N GLN A 65 15.90 4.16 0.08
CA GLN A 65 16.61 3.00 0.61
C GLN A 65 17.22 2.14 -0.52
N ALA A 66 18.30 1.45 -0.22
CA ALA A 66 18.81 0.39 -1.08
C ALA A 66 17.89 -0.85 -1.03
N MET A 67 18.02 -1.74 -2.01
CA MET A 67 17.15 -2.92 -2.11
C MET A 67 17.19 -3.80 -0.86
N ASP A 68 18.38 -4.05 -0.31
CA ASP A 68 18.58 -4.82 0.92
C ASP A 68 17.95 -4.15 2.15
N GLU A 69 18.03 -2.83 2.22
CA GLU A 69 17.37 -2.03 3.27
C GLU A 69 15.85 -2.10 3.18
N CYS A 70 15.27 -2.15 1.97
CA CYS A 70 13.82 -2.31 1.75
C CYS A 70 13.30 -3.70 2.13
N LEU A 71 14.10 -4.75 1.97
CA LEU A 71 13.64 -6.14 2.19
C LEU A 71 13.31 -6.43 3.65
N VAL A 72 14.04 -5.81 4.59
CA VAL A 72 13.81 -5.99 6.03
C VAL A 72 12.43 -5.48 6.47
N PRO A 73 12.02 -4.21 6.24
CA PRO A 73 10.69 -3.73 6.58
C PRO A 73 9.59 -4.45 5.79
N GLU A 74 9.78 -4.76 4.50
CA GLU A 74 8.80 -5.53 3.72
C GLU A 74 8.56 -6.93 4.31
N TYR A 75 9.62 -7.58 4.81
CA TYR A 75 9.50 -8.85 5.51
C TYR A 75 8.72 -8.72 6.81
N ARG A 76 8.98 -7.68 7.63
CA ARG A 76 8.21 -7.41 8.85
C ARG A 76 6.73 -7.21 8.56
N ILE A 77 6.41 -6.37 7.56
CA ILE A 77 5.04 -6.12 7.11
C ILE A 77 4.37 -7.45 6.76
N SER A 78 5.04 -8.27 5.94
CA SER A 78 4.54 -9.57 5.51
C SER A 78 4.24 -10.50 6.69
N CYS A 79 5.16 -10.61 7.66
CA CYS A 79 4.97 -11.41 8.86
C CYS A 79 3.78 -10.92 9.70
N HIS A 80 3.67 -9.62 9.95
CA HIS A 80 2.58 -9.04 10.74
C HIS A 80 1.21 -9.17 10.04
N VAL A 81 1.17 -9.01 8.71
CA VAL A 81 -0.01 -9.27 7.88
C VAL A 81 -0.46 -10.73 8.00
N MET A 82 0.48 -11.69 7.95
CA MET A 82 0.18 -13.12 8.06
C MET A 82 -0.31 -13.51 9.46
N ARG A 83 0.27 -12.91 10.52
CA ARG A 83 -0.18 -13.10 11.90
C ARG A 83 -1.57 -12.53 12.15
N GLY A 84 -1.90 -11.44 11.47
CA GLY A 84 -3.23 -10.82 11.51
C GLY A 84 -3.64 -10.33 12.91
N GLN A 85 -2.68 -9.80 13.68
CA GLN A 85 -2.90 -9.31 15.05
C GLN A 85 -3.77 -8.04 15.06
N ILE A 86 -3.48 -7.09 14.18
CA ILE A 86 -4.21 -5.82 14.06
C ILE A 86 -5.42 -5.98 13.12
N SER A 87 -5.19 -6.59 11.96
CA SER A 87 -6.22 -6.81 10.93
C SER A 87 -6.15 -8.23 10.38
N LYS A 88 -7.32 -8.79 10.03
CA LYS A 88 -7.45 -10.09 9.37
C LYS A 88 -7.69 -9.96 7.86
N ASP A 89 -7.40 -8.79 7.29
CA ASP A 89 -7.74 -8.45 5.91
C ASP A 89 -7.08 -9.36 4.88
N PHE A 90 -5.88 -9.89 5.12
CA PHE A 90 -5.27 -10.86 4.20
C PHE A 90 -6.14 -12.11 4.05
N ARG A 91 -6.55 -12.71 5.18
CA ARG A 91 -7.43 -13.88 5.19
C ARG A 91 -8.79 -13.57 4.57
N GLU A 92 -9.36 -12.42 4.90
CA GLU A 92 -10.65 -11.98 4.36
C GLU A 92 -10.59 -11.72 2.85
N GLY A 93 -9.49 -11.14 2.35
CA GLY A 93 -9.26 -10.92 0.94
C GLY A 93 -9.13 -12.23 0.18
N CYS A 94 -8.36 -13.20 0.72
CA CYS A 94 -8.28 -14.54 0.18
C CYS A 94 -9.65 -15.23 0.15
N ARG A 95 -10.43 -15.14 1.22
CA ARG A 95 -11.80 -15.67 1.26
C ARG A 95 -12.67 -15.07 0.16
N ALA A 96 -12.74 -13.74 0.07
CA ALA A 96 -13.60 -13.02 -0.85
C ALA A 96 -13.23 -13.23 -2.34
N ILE A 97 -11.94 -13.42 -2.64
CA ILE A 97 -11.44 -13.52 -4.02
C ILE A 97 -11.29 -14.98 -4.47
N LEU A 98 -10.76 -15.85 -3.62
CA LEU A 98 -10.34 -17.21 -4.01
C LEU A 98 -11.31 -18.29 -3.53
N TRP A 99 -11.86 -18.15 -2.33
CA TRP A 99 -12.68 -19.20 -1.70
C TRP A 99 -14.16 -19.04 -2.04
N ASP A 100 -14.80 -18.04 -1.46
CA ASP A 100 -16.23 -17.76 -1.64
C ASP A 100 -16.48 -17.04 -2.98
N LYS A 101 -15.46 -16.36 -3.51
CA LYS A 101 -15.49 -15.63 -4.79
C LYS A 101 -16.62 -14.59 -4.88
N ASP A 102 -17.08 -14.09 -3.73
CA ASP A 102 -18.15 -13.10 -3.63
C ASP A 102 -17.71 -11.69 -4.06
N LYS A 103 -16.39 -11.43 -4.11
CA LYS A 103 -15.77 -10.13 -4.38
C LYS A 103 -16.27 -9.02 -3.44
N LYS A 104 -16.73 -9.37 -2.24
CA LYS A 104 -17.31 -8.51 -1.20
C LYS A 104 -16.57 -8.71 0.13
N PRO A 105 -15.29 -8.33 0.20
CA PRO A 105 -14.52 -8.43 1.42
C PRO A 105 -15.07 -7.49 2.51
N LYS A 106 -15.04 -7.95 3.76
CA LYS A 106 -15.46 -7.25 4.97
C LYS A 106 -14.23 -6.83 5.75
N TRP A 107 -13.59 -5.75 5.30
CA TRP A 107 -12.37 -5.24 5.91
C TRP A 107 -12.57 -4.82 7.36
N LYS A 108 -11.55 -5.09 8.19
CA LYS A 108 -11.49 -4.63 9.57
C LYS A 108 -10.06 -4.16 9.88
N PRO A 109 -9.86 -2.85 10.12
CA PRO A 109 -10.85 -1.76 10.14
C PRO A 109 -11.52 -1.48 8.79
N SER A 110 -12.77 -0.99 8.82
CA SER A 110 -13.60 -0.83 7.62
C SER A 110 -13.42 0.51 6.90
N SER A 111 -12.74 1.49 7.50
CA SER A 111 -12.47 2.80 6.91
C SER A 111 -11.12 3.35 7.34
N LEU A 112 -10.63 4.36 6.61
CA LEU A 112 -9.34 5.00 6.86
C LEU A 112 -9.29 5.73 8.22
N ASP A 113 -10.39 6.35 8.62
CA ASP A 113 -10.49 7.13 9.88
C ASP A 113 -10.40 6.27 11.14
N LEU A 114 -10.67 4.96 11.01
CA LEU A 114 -10.58 4.00 12.12
C LEU A 114 -9.15 3.48 12.34
N ILE A 115 -8.21 3.86 11.48
CA ILE A 115 -6.82 3.42 11.55
C ILE A 115 -5.96 4.51 12.15
N THR A 116 -5.35 4.19 13.28
CA THR A 116 -4.38 5.07 13.95
C THR A 116 -2.97 4.84 13.42
N GLU A 117 -2.08 5.82 13.58
CA GLU A 117 -0.67 5.66 13.23
C GLU A 117 -0.01 4.51 13.98
N HIS A 118 -0.34 4.32 15.26
CA HIS A 118 0.16 3.18 16.05
C HIS A 118 -0.21 1.81 15.44
N MET A 119 -1.41 1.69 14.84
CA MET A 119 -1.79 0.45 14.15
C MET A 119 -0.92 0.21 12.91
N VAL A 120 -0.56 1.27 12.19
CA VAL A 120 0.35 1.20 11.03
C VAL A 120 1.78 0.88 11.51
N ASP A 121 2.27 1.59 12.53
CA ASP A 121 3.61 1.39 13.13
C ASP A 121 3.86 -0.07 13.51
N HIS A 122 2.84 -0.75 14.03
CA HIS A 122 2.93 -2.16 14.39
C HIS A 122 3.42 -3.04 13.23
N TYR A 123 3.00 -2.77 11.99
CA TYR A 123 3.42 -3.55 10.82
C TYR A 123 4.89 -3.35 10.45
N PHE A 124 5.52 -2.26 10.90
CA PHE A 124 6.94 -1.97 10.68
C PHE A 124 7.80 -2.34 11.90
N SER A 125 7.17 -2.72 13.01
CA SER A 125 7.83 -3.11 14.24
C SER A 125 8.67 -4.38 14.05
N ARG A 126 9.77 -4.45 14.78
CA ARG A 126 10.70 -5.59 14.77
C ARG A 126 9.97 -6.88 15.13
N LEU A 127 10.46 -7.98 14.57
CA LEU A 127 9.97 -9.32 14.93
C LEU A 127 10.68 -9.82 16.18
N ASP A 128 10.11 -10.82 16.83
CA ASP A 128 10.64 -11.34 18.08
C ASP A 128 11.88 -12.20 17.83
N GLY A 129 12.94 -11.94 18.60
CA GLY A 129 14.16 -12.77 18.65
C GLY A 129 14.77 -13.04 17.28
N ASP A 130 14.86 -14.33 16.93
CA ASP A 130 15.54 -14.83 15.73
C ASP A 130 14.69 -14.82 14.46
N GLU A 131 13.44 -14.34 14.53
CA GLU A 131 12.55 -14.26 13.36
C GLU A 131 12.87 -13.11 12.41
N GLU A 132 13.71 -12.16 12.83
CA GLU A 132 14.10 -11.02 11.99
C GLU A 132 14.85 -11.49 10.73
N LEU A 133 14.55 -10.87 9.58
CA LEU A 133 15.22 -11.22 8.32
C LEU A 133 16.73 -10.96 8.40
N LYS A 134 17.52 -12.02 8.26
CA LYS A 134 18.98 -11.96 8.14
C LYS A 134 19.36 -12.16 6.69
N LEU A 135 19.68 -11.08 5.99
CA LEU A 135 20.15 -11.16 4.60
C LEU A 135 21.57 -11.72 4.55
N PRO A 136 21.88 -12.60 3.59
CA PRO A 136 23.26 -13.03 3.36
C PRO A 136 24.11 -11.83 2.91
N GLN A 137 25.38 -11.82 3.29
CA GLN A 137 26.31 -10.86 2.71
C GLN A 137 26.37 -11.09 1.20
N ARG A 138 25.97 -10.07 0.44
CA ARG A 138 26.18 -10.08 -1.01
C ARG A 138 27.66 -9.78 -1.25
N CYS A 139 28.44 -10.79 -1.62
CA CYS A 139 29.73 -10.54 -2.26
C CYS A 139 29.44 -9.70 -3.52
N ASN A 140 30.07 -8.54 -3.64
CA ASN A 140 29.89 -7.59 -4.74
C ASN A 140 30.01 -8.26 -6.11
N LEU A 141 28.89 -8.75 -6.66
CA LEU A 141 28.75 -9.02 -8.08
C LEU A 141 28.57 -7.64 -8.72
N ASN A 142 29.66 -7.14 -9.28
CA ASN A 142 29.83 -5.84 -9.96
C ASN A 142 28.53 -5.08 -10.25
N VAL A 143 28.41 -3.95 -9.56
CA VAL A 143 27.48 -2.84 -9.75
C VAL A 143 27.46 -2.42 -11.23
N PHE A 144 26.60 -3.01 -12.06
CA PHE A 144 26.12 -2.40 -13.31
C PHE A 144 24.79 -3.05 -13.74
N ALA A 145 23.72 -2.75 -13.02
CA ALA A 145 22.40 -2.68 -13.65
C ALA A 145 21.99 -1.21 -13.65
N ASN A 146 22.61 -0.43 -14.55
CA ASN A 146 22.16 0.92 -14.86
C ASN A 146 20.75 0.82 -15.44
N ALA A 147 19.72 0.93 -14.59
CA ALA A 147 18.39 1.27 -15.04
C ALA A 147 18.45 2.73 -15.50
N LYS A 148 18.50 2.94 -16.82
CA LYS A 148 18.34 4.26 -17.42
C LYS A 148 16.93 4.76 -17.09
N LEU A 149 16.87 5.85 -16.32
CA LEU A 149 15.73 6.77 -16.28
C LEU A 149 15.66 7.56 -17.58
#